data_AF-G3I7W6-F1
#
_entry.id   AF-G3I7W6-F1
#
_cell.length_a   1.000
_cell.length_b   1.000
_cell.length_c   1.000
_cell.angle_alpha   90.00
_cell.angle_beta   90.00
_cell.angle_gamma   90.00
#
_symmetry.space_group_name_H-M   'P 1'
#
loop_
_entity.id
_entity.type
_entity.pdbx_description
1 polymer ?
#
loop_
_entity_poly.entity_id
_entity_poly.type
_entity_poly.pdbx_seq_one_letter_code
_entity_poly.pdbx_strand_id
1 'polypeptide(L)'
;MTAQKGLWDAIVIGAGIQGCFTAYHLAKHSKKVLLLEQFFLPHSRGSSHGQSRIIRKAYPEDFYTRMMDECYQTWAQLEHETGAQLHRINVCYYREKVPGSYSVSQAFPCILSLDLAPHHIYGLPASEYPGLMKVCYHHGDSVDPEERDCPTTFSDIQDVQILRHFVRDHLPGLRPEPDIMERCMYTNTPDKHFILDCHPKYDNIVIGAGFSGHGFKLAPVVGKILYELSMKVAPSYDLAPFRMSRFSTLSKAHL
;
A
#
# COMPACT_ATOMS: atom_id res chain seq x y z
N MET A 1 23.07 13.69 38.59
CA MET A 1 21.97 14.01 37.67
C MET A 1 21.29 12.70 37.29
N THR A 2 20.07 12.47 37.76
CA THR A 2 19.28 11.29 37.34
C THR A 2 18.83 11.50 35.90
N ALA A 3 19.21 10.59 35.00
CA ALA A 3 18.73 10.63 33.63
C ALA A 3 17.19 10.58 33.64
N GLN A 4 16.55 11.55 32.98
CA GLN A 4 15.10 11.64 32.91
C GLN A 4 14.61 10.39 32.16
N LYS A 5 14.02 9.45 32.89
CA LYS A 5 13.63 8.14 32.36
C LYS A 5 12.61 8.37 31.24
N GLY A 6 12.98 8.01 30.01
CA GLY A 6 12.12 8.21 28.83
C GLY A 6 10.72 7.67 29.10
N LEU A 7 9.70 8.50 28.83
CA LEU A 7 8.31 8.13 29.09
C LEU A 7 7.87 6.96 28.18
N TRP A 8 8.47 6.89 27.00
CA TRP A 8 8.24 5.93 25.94
C TRP A 8 9.58 5.31 25.50
N ASP A 9 9.57 4.04 25.13
CA ASP A 9 10.71 3.34 24.53
C ASP A 9 10.80 3.62 23.01
N ALA A 10 9.65 3.91 22.38
CA ALA A 10 9.55 4.29 20.97
C ALA A 10 8.36 5.22 20.72
N ILE A 11 8.49 6.09 19.72
CA ILE A 11 7.40 6.92 19.18
C ILE A 11 7.23 6.53 17.71
N VAL A 12 6.01 6.15 17.32
CA VAL A 12 5.64 5.84 15.94
C VAL A 12 4.80 6.99 15.40
N ILE A 13 5.19 7.54 14.25
CA ILE A 13 4.50 8.66 13.60
C ILE A 13 3.78 8.13 12.36
N GLY A 14 2.47 8.36 12.31
CA GLY A 14 1.53 7.79 11.33
C GLY A 14 0.93 6.47 11.82
N ALA A 15 -0.40 6.43 12.01
CA ALA A 15 -1.19 5.24 12.35
C ALA A 15 -1.85 4.58 11.12
N GLY A 16 -1.27 4.80 9.93
CA GLY A 16 -1.49 3.90 8.79
C GLY A 16 -1.02 2.47 9.10
N ILE A 17 -1.41 1.50 8.27
CA ILE A 17 -1.20 0.07 8.53
C ILE A 17 0.25 -0.31 8.94
N GLN A 18 1.25 0.37 8.38
CA GLN A 18 2.66 0.16 8.68
C GLN A 18 3.02 0.58 10.11
N GLY A 19 2.56 1.76 10.54
CA GLY A 19 2.76 2.26 11.90
C GLY A 19 1.99 1.45 12.93
N CYS A 20 0.76 1.04 12.61
CA CYS A 20 -0.02 0.12 13.45
C CYS A 20 0.69 -1.23 13.65
N PHE A 21 1.24 -1.86 12.61
CA PHE A 21 2.04 -3.08 12.80
C PHE A 21 3.36 -2.82 13.53
N THR A 22 4.01 -1.67 13.33
CA THR A 22 5.22 -1.30 14.08
C THR A 22 4.91 -1.16 15.57
N ALA A 23 3.84 -0.46 15.92
CA ALA A 23 3.36 -0.30 17.28
C ALA A 23 2.91 -1.63 17.90
N TYR A 24 2.25 -2.50 17.13
CA TYR A 24 1.90 -3.87 17.55
C TYR A 24 3.14 -4.68 17.92
N HIS A 25 4.16 -4.73 17.05
CA HIS A 25 5.40 -5.48 17.34
C HIS A 25 6.16 -4.92 18.53
N LEU A 26 6.26 -3.58 18.65
CA LEU A 26 6.84 -2.93 19.83
C LEU A 26 6.08 -3.30 21.12
N ALA A 27 4.75 -3.17 21.13
CA ALA A 27 3.91 -3.48 22.29
C ALA A 27 3.98 -4.97 22.68
N LYS A 28 4.00 -5.87 21.68
CA LYS A 28 4.16 -7.33 21.86
C LYS A 28 5.50 -7.70 22.50
N HIS A 29 6.53 -6.87 22.31
CA HIS A 29 7.83 -6.97 22.99
C HIS A 29 7.94 -6.06 24.24
N SER A 30 6.81 -5.77 24.88
CA SER A 30 6.67 -5.04 26.15
C SER A 30 7.29 -3.63 26.13
N LYS A 31 7.32 -2.97 24.98
CA LYS A 31 7.77 -1.58 24.84
C LYS A 31 6.63 -0.62 25.11
N LYS A 32 6.94 0.50 25.77
CA LYS A 32 6.05 1.65 25.91
C LYS A 32 6.05 2.43 24.59
N VAL A 33 4.95 2.36 23.85
CA VAL A 33 4.82 3.00 22.54
C VAL A 33 3.87 4.19 22.61
N LEU A 34 4.30 5.31 22.06
CA LEU A 34 3.39 6.38 21.67
C LEU A 34 3.14 6.31 20.15
N LEU A 35 1.91 6.02 19.75
CA LEU A 35 1.49 6.09 18.34
C LEU A 35 0.81 7.45 18.10
N LEU A 36 1.34 8.22 17.15
CA LEU A 36 0.84 9.54 16.77
C LEU A 36 0.21 9.48 15.39
N GLU A 37 -0.95 10.11 15.23
CA GLU A 37 -1.65 10.29 13.96
C GLU A 37 -2.13 11.74 13.88
N GLN A 38 -2.13 12.31 12.67
CA GLN A 38 -2.55 13.69 12.39
C GLN A 38 -4.08 13.84 12.47
N PHE A 39 -4.81 12.74 12.24
CA PHE A 39 -6.27 12.69 12.16
C PHE A 39 -6.90 11.78 13.23
N PHE A 40 -8.17 12.00 13.55
CA PHE A 40 -8.92 11.07 14.40
C PHE A 40 -9.13 9.74 13.68
N LEU A 41 -8.83 8.62 14.36
CA LEU A 41 -9.09 7.28 13.85
C LEU A 41 -10.55 6.85 14.11
N PRO A 42 -11.24 6.21 13.16
CA PRO A 42 -10.82 5.95 11.77
C PRO A 42 -11.06 7.16 10.84
N HIS A 43 -10.18 7.36 9.84
CA HIS A 43 -10.31 8.38 8.80
C HIS A 43 -10.06 7.81 7.40
N SER A 44 -10.54 8.51 6.36
CA SER A 44 -10.32 8.19 4.94
C SER A 44 -9.08 8.83 4.32
N ARG A 45 -8.32 9.64 5.07
CA ARG A 45 -7.10 10.32 4.56
C ARG A 45 -5.88 9.40 4.35
N GLY A 46 -5.90 8.14 4.84
CA GLY A 46 -4.79 7.19 4.67
C GLY A 46 -5.02 6.16 3.54
N SER A 47 -3.97 5.83 2.78
CA SER A 47 -4.06 4.85 1.66
C SER A 47 -4.34 3.40 2.09
N SER A 48 -4.29 3.09 3.39
CA SER A 48 -4.78 1.83 3.97
C SER A 48 -6.29 1.81 4.24
N HIS A 49 -7.02 2.91 4.02
CA HIS A 49 -8.47 3.01 4.24
C HIS A 49 -9.30 2.26 3.18
N GLY A 50 -10.31 1.50 3.61
CA GLY A 50 -11.27 0.81 2.74
C GLY A 50 -11.50 -0.64 3.18
N GLN A 51 -12.65 -1.20 2.84
CA GLN A 51 -13.09 -2.49 3.41
C GLN A 51 -12.35 -3.71 2.87
N SER A 52 -11.76 -3.62 1.67
CA SER A 52 -11.09 -4.75 1.02
C SER A 52 -9.63 -4.47 0.74
N ARG A 53 -8.76 -5.48 0.94
CA ARG A 53 -7.32 -5.45 0.62
C ARG A 53 -6.84 -6.85 0.21
N ILE A 54 -6.02 -6.91 -0.84
CA ILE A 54 -5.53 -8.17 -1.41
C ILE A 54 -4.17 -8.56 -0.81
N ILE A 55 -4.13 -9.69 -0.11
CA ILE A 55 -2.92 -10.29 0.48
C ILE A 55 -2.48 -11.48 -0.39
N ARG A 56 -1.66 -11.21 -1.41
CA ARG A 56 -1.18 -12.19 -2.40
C ARG A 56 0.35 -12.31 -2.41
N LYS A 57 0.86 -13.54 -2.27
CA LYS A 57 2.25 -13.90 -2.59
C LYS A 57 2.42 -14.05 -4.11
N ALA A 58 2.63 -12.92 -4.77
CA ALA A 58 3.06 -12.87 -6.17
C ALA A 58 3.92 -11.61 -6.36
N TYR A 59 5.22 -11.84 -6.48
CA TYR A 59 6.25 -10.84 -6.71
C TYR A 59 7.28 -11.42 -7.67
N PRO A 60 7.86 -10.63 -8.59
CA PRO A 60 9.02 -11.06 -9.35
C PRO A 60 10.28 -11.17 -8.48
N GLU A 61 10.34 -10.51 -7.31
CA GLU A 61 11.49 -10.55 -6.40
C GLU A 61 11.36 -11.56 -5.26
N ASP A 62 12.33 -12.47 -5.14
CA ASP A 62 12.37 -13.53 -4.13
C ASP A 62 12.45 -13.05 -2.67
N PHE A 63 12.88 -11.81 -2.43
CA PHE A 63 12.88 -11.26 -1.07
C PHE A 63 11.46 -10.92 -0.60
N TYR A 64 10.61 -10.37 -1.47
CA TYR A 64 9.20 -10.13 -1.12
C TYR A 64 8.40 -11.42 -1.02
N THR A 65 8.66 -12.43 -1.85
CA THR A 65 7.97 -13.73 -1.72
C THR A 65 8.28 -14.41 -0.39
N ARG A 66 9.53 -14.33 0.10
CA ARG A 66 9.92 -14.82 1.44
C ARG A 66 9.27 -14.03 2.57
N MET A 67 9.23 -12.70 2.50
CA MET A 67 8.51 -11.87 3.49
C MET A 67 7.02 -12.21 3.56
N MET A 68 6.39 -12.55 2.44
CA MET A 68 4.97 -12.91 2.40
C MET A 68 4.64 -14.17 3.21
N ASP A 69 5.57 -15.11 3.40
CA ASP A 69 5.33 -16.31 4.19
C ASP A 69 5.15 -15.99 5.68
N GLU A 70 5.99 -15.11 6.24
CA GLU A 70 5.82 -14.60 7.60
C GLU A 70 4.61 -13.64 7.71
N CYS A 71 4.31 -12.86 6.66
CA CYS A 71 3.09 -12.05 6.63
C CYS A 71 1.84 -12.91 6.79
N TYR A 72 1.72 -14.03 6.06
CA TYR A 72 0.56 -14.92 6.19
C TYR A 72 0.41 -15.50 7.61
N GLN A 73 1.52 -15.91 8.24
CA GLN A 73 1.51 -16.37 9.63
C GLN A 73 1.05 -15.27 10.59
N THR A 74 1.56 -14.04 10.41
CA THR A 74 1.21 -12.92 11.29
C THR A 74 -0.23 -12.44 11.08
N TRP A 75 -0.75 -12.48 9.86
CA TRP A 75 -2.16 -12.20 9.57
C TRP A 75 -3.09 -13.23 10.23
N ALA A 76 -2.78 -14.53 10.14
CA ALA A 76 -3.53 -15.58 10.82
C ALA A 76 -3.42 -15.50 12.36
N GLN A 77 -2.28 -15.04 12.89
CA GLN A 77 -2.15 -14.74 14.31
C GLN A 77 -3.04 -13.56 14.73
N LEU A 78 -3.09 -12.48 13.94
CA LEU A 78 -3.95 -11.33 14.22
C LEU A 78 -5.45 -11.70 14.14
N GLU A 79 -5.83 -12.56 13.20
CA GLU A 79 -7.17 -13.17 13.11
C GLU A 79 -7.54 -13.86 14.43
N HIS A 80 -6.68 -14.75 14.92
CA HIS A 80 -6.86 -15.46 16.19
C HIS A 80 -6.87 -14.52 17.42
N GLU A 81 -6.00 -13.51 17.46
CA GLU A 81 -5.90 -12.56 18.58
C GLU A 81 -7.08 -11.57 18.65
N THR A 82 -7.71 -11.25 17.51
CA THR A 82 -8.82 -10.29 17.44
C THR A 82 -10.21 -10.93 17.39
N GLY A 83 -10.30 -12.21 17.02
CA GLY A 83 -11.57 -12.90 16.76
C GLY A 83 -12.28 -12.45 15.48
N ALA A 84 -11.65 -11.57 14.68
CA ALA A 84 -12.11 -11.28 13.32
C ALA A 84 -11.88 -12.51 12.41
N GLN A 85 -12.56 -12.57 11.26
CA GLN A 85 -12.30 -13.59 10.24
C GLN A 85 -11.66 -12.98 9.00
N LEU A 86 -10.61 -13.62 8.48
CA LEU A 86 -9.98 -13.27 7.21
C LEU A 86 -10.61 -14.10 6.09
N HIS A 87 -11.33 -13.44 5.19
CA HIS A 87 -11.97 -14.11 4.07
C HIS A 87 -10.95 -14.54 3.01
N ARG A 88 -10.69 -15.85 2.92
CA ARG A 88 -9.92 -16.44 1.83
C ARG A 88 -10.75 -16.53 0.54
N ILE A 89 -10.39 -15.74 -0.47
CA ILE A 89 -10.88 -15.90 -1.84
C ILE A 89 -9.97 -16.84 -2.64
N ASN A 90 -10.56 -17.68 -3.49
CA ASN A 90 -9.80 -18.55 -4.39
C ASN A 90 -9.45 -17.78 -5.67
N VAL A 91 -8.16 -17.69 -6.00
CA VAL A 91 -7.68 -17.18 -7.29
C VAL A 91 -7.13 -18.34 -8.09
N CYS A 92 -7.88 -18.77 -9.11
CA CYS A 92 -7.55 -19.92 -9.94
C CYS A 92 -6.70 -19.52 -11.16
N TYR A 93 -5.59 -20.22 -11.39
CA TYR A 93 -4.78 -20.07 -12.60
C TYR A 93 -5.02 -21.28 -13.50
N TYR A 94 -5.46 -21.03 -14.73
CA TYR A 94 -5.74 -22.08 -15.71
C TYR A 94 -4.58 -22.17 -16.69
N ARG A 95 -4.11 -23.39 -16.98
CA ARG A 95 -3.08 -23.61 -17.98
C ARG A 95 -3.64 -23.29 -19.36
N GLU A 96 -2.87 -22.52 -20.13
CA GLU A 96 -3.19 -22.16 -21.50
C GLU A 96 -3.26 -23.43 -22.38
N LYS A 97 -4.21 -23.47 -23.33
CA LYS A 97 -4.30 -24.59 -24.29
C LYS A 97 -3.17 -24.55 -25.34
N VAL A 98 -2.67 -23.36 -25.63
CA VAL A 98 -1.51 -23.08 -26.49
C VAL A 98 -0.63 -22.08 -25.72
N PRO A 99 0.65 -22.38 -25.46
CA PRO A 99 1.52 -21.48 -24.68
C PRO A 99 1.78 -20.14 -25.37
N GLY A 100 1.73 -19.06 -24.58
CA GLY A 100 1.93 -17.67 -24.99
C GLY A 100 0.65 -16.95 -25.43
N SER A 101 -0.53 -17.55 -25.31
CA SER A 101 -1.66 -17.17 -26.17
C SER A 101 -2.39 -15.83 -25.91
N TYR A 102 -2.63 -15.24 -24.75
CA TYR A 102 -2.38 -15.50 -23.33
C TYR A 102 -1.09 -14.89 -22.71
N SER A 103 -0.17 -14.32 -23.49
CA SER A 103 0.92 -13.46 -22.99
C SER A 103 0.61 -11.95 -23.10
N VAL A 104 1.33 -11.14 -22.32
CA VAL A 104 1.32 -9.66 -22.44
C VAL A 104 1.76 -9.20 -23.82
N SER A 105 2.73 -9.91 -24.44
CA SER A 105 3.20 -9.66 -25.80
C SER A 105 2.20 -10.02 -26.91
N GLN A 106 1.06 -10.62 -26.56
CA GLN A 106 -0.04 -10.96 -27.49
C GLN A 106 -1.34 -10.19 -27.16
N ALA A 107 -1.26 -9.14 -26.33
CA ALA A 107 -2.38 -8.28 -25.93
C ALA A 107 -3.60 -9.06 -25.38
N PHE A 108 -3.36 -10.15 -24.64
CA PHE A 108 -4.44 -10.98 -24.14
C PHE A 108 -5.09 -10.42 -22.86
N PRO A 109 -6.43 -10.27 -22.81
CA PRO A 109 -7.08 -9.60 -21.69
C PRO A 109 -7.16 -10.47 -20.44
N CYS A 110 -6.61 -9.96 -19.34
CA CYS A 110 -7.31 -10.08 -18.06
C CYS A 110 -8.62 -9.28 -18.14
N ILE A 111 -9.63 -9.59 -17.32
CA ILE A 111 -10.75 -8.65 -17.10
C ILE A 111 -10.26 -7.56 -16.13
N LEU A 112 -9.46 -6.68 -16.71
CA LEU A 112 -8.94 -5.39 -16.29
C LEU A 112 -8.88 -4.63 -17.60
N SER A 113 -9.55 -3.48 -17.70
CA SER A 113 -9.65 -2.79 -18.98
C SER A 113 -8.32 -2.18 -19.36
N LEU A 114 -7.69 -2.80 -20.37
CA LEU A 114 -6.50 -2.35 -21.06
C LEU A 114 -6.89 -1.96 -22.50
N ASP A 115 -6.20 -0.97 -23.04
CA ASP A 115 -6.33 -0.43 -24.40
C ASP A 115 -7.69 0.23 -24.78
N LEU A 116 -8.65 0.31 -23.85
CA LEU A 116 -9.87 1.14 -23.99
C LEU A 116 -9.70 2.56 -23.42
N ALA A 117 -8.56 2.84 -22.79
CA ALA A 117 -8.16 4.14 -22.25
C ALA A 117 -6.63 4.25 -22.28
N PRO A 118 -6.04 5.47 -22.19
CA PRO A 118 -4.58 5.64 -22.23
C PRO A 118 -3.82 4.92 -21.10
N HIS A 119 -4.48 4.69 -19.96
CA HIS A 119 -3.98 3.92 -18.83
C HIS A 119 -5.01 2.89 -18.31
N HIS A 120 -4.59 1.99 -17.44
CA HIS A 120 -5.40 0.86 -16.98
C HIS A 120 -6.67 1.32 -16.24
N ILE A 121 -7.81 0.71 -16.52
CA ILE A 121 -9.05 0.87 -15.72
C ILE A 121 -9.34 -0.44 -14.98
N TYR A 122 -9.66 -0.35 -13.68
CA TYR A 122 -10.09 -1.48 -12.87
C TYR A 122 -11.40 -1.16 -12.12
N GLY A 123 -12.11 -2.18 -11.67
CA GLY A 123 -13.31 -2.01 -10.86
C GLY A 123 -13.48 -3.09 -9.80
N LEU A 124 -14.24 -2.76 -8.76
CA LEU A 124 -14.60 -3.65 -7.65
C LEU A 124 -16.12 -3.60 -7.42
N PRO A 125 -16.76 -4.73 -7.04
CA PRO A 125 -18.21 -4.77 -6.80
C PRO A 125 -18.63 -3.86 -5.64
N ALA A 126 -19.93 -3.60 -5.54
CA ALA A 126 -20.55 -2.69 -4.57
C ALA A 126 -20.51 -3.22 -3.12
N SER A 127 -19.31 -3.27 -2.54
CA SER A 127 -19.04 -3.64 -1.14
C SER A 127 -18.81 -2.42 -0.26
N GLU A 128 -18.05 -1.43 -0.73
CA GLU A 128 -17.65 -0.27 0.08
C GLU A 128 -18.82 0.69 0.33
N TYR A 129 -19.69 0.87 -0.66
CA TYR A 129 -20.95 1.61 -0.56
C TYR A 129 -22.10 0.77 -1.14
N PRO A 130 -23.25 0.63 -0.44
CA PRO A 130 -24.39 -0.13 -0.95
C PRO A 130 -24.88 0.38 -2.31
N GLY A 131 -24.83 -0.48 -3.32
CA GLY A 131 -25.32 -0.19 -4.67
C GLY A 131 -24.33 0.54 -5.60
N LEU A 132 -23.16 1.01 -5.12
CA LEU A 132 -22.17 1.71 -5.96
C LEU A 132 -20.99 0.80 -6.30
N MET A 133 -20.83 0.48 -7.58
CA MET A 133 -19.65 -0.22 -8.09
C MET A 133 -18.46 0.74 -8.16
N LYS A 134 -17.29 0.34 -7.62
CA LYS A 134 -16.06 1.11 -7.74
C LYS A 134 -15.50 0.94 -9.14
N VAL A 135 -15.16 2.04 -9.81
CA VAL A 135 -14.41 2.05 -11.08
C VAL A 135 -13.31 3.10 -10.95
N CYS A 136 -12.07 2.73 -11.28
CA CYS A 136 -10.88 3.53 -11.03
C CYS A 136 -9.97 3.56 -12.25
N TYR A 137 -9.45 4.75 -12.56
CA TYR A 137 -8.35 4.94 -13.50
C TYR A 137 -7.05 4.80 -12.72
N HIS A 138 -6.14 3.92 -13.17
CA HIS A 138 -4.89 3.62 -12.46
C HIS A 138 -3.77 4.55 -12.92
N HIS A 139 -4.04 5.85 -12.86
CA HIS A 139 -3.13 6.94 -13.16
C HIS A 139 -3.47 8.14 -12.26
N GLY A 140 -2.61 9.15 -12.25
CA GLY A 140 -2.83 10.41 -11.56
C GLY A 140 -1.59 11.28 -11.65
N ASP A 141 -1.80 12.59 -11.70
CA ASP A 141 -0.73 13.58 -11.70
C ASP A 141 0.00 13.66 -10.35
N SER A 142 1.15 14.32 -10.35
CA SER A 142 1.83 14.72 -9.11
C SER A 142 0.98 15.77 -8.39
N VAL A 143 0.65 15.51 -7.13
CA VAL A 143 -0.17 16.38 -6.27
C VAL A 143 0.48 16.53 -4.89
N ASP A 144 0.30 17.69 -4.25
CA ASP A 144 0.68 17.85 -2.84
C ASP A 144 -0.24 16.96 -1.96
N PRO A 145 0.31 16.14 -1.04
CA PRO A 145 -0.50 15.31 -0.14
C PRO A 145 -1.56 16.06 0.69
N GLU A 146 -1.37 17.34 0.99
CA GLU A 146 -2.36 18.16 1.69
C GLU A 146 -3.45 18.71 0.75
N GLU A 147 -3.19 18.78 -0.56
CA GLU A 147 -4.17 19.19 -1.59
C GLU A 147 -5.02 18.02 -2.13
N ARG A 148 -4.87 16.80 -1.59
CA ARG A 148 -5.62 15.59 -2.01
C ARG A 148 -7.13 15.82 -2.16
N ASP A 149 -7.73 16.54 -1.21
CA ASP A 149 -9.18 16.74 -1.13
C ASP A 149 -9.63 18.09 -1.72
N CYS A 150 -8.73 18.81 -2.41
CA CYS A 150 -9.06 20.09 -3.03
C CYS A 150 -10.14 19.98 -4.12
N PRO A 151 -10.81 21.11 -4.45
CA PRO A 151 -11.82 21.15 -5.51
C PRO A 151 -11.29 20.65 -6.85
N THR A 152 -12.20 20.17 -7.68
CA THR A 152 -11.96 19.49 -8.97
C THR A 152 -10.87 20.16 -9.81
N THR A 153 -9.73 19.50 -9.97
CA THR A 153 -8.64 19.95 -10.83
C THR A 153 -8.99 19.70 -12.30
N PHE A 154 -8.19 20.25 -13.22
CA PHE A 154 -8.36 19.96 -14.65
C PHE A 154 -8.10 18.47 -14.96
N SER A 155 -7.22 17.80 -14.21
CA SER A 155 -6.96 16.36 -14.37
C SER A 155 -8.12 15.49 -13.88
N ASP A 156 -8.73 15.83 -12.74
CA ASP A 156 -9.97 15.16 -12.28
C ASP A 156 -11.05 15.17 -13.38
N ILE A 157 -11.20 16.29 -14.10
CA ILE A 157 -12.18 16.42 -15.19
C ILE A 157 -11.84 15.44 -16.32
N GLN A 158 -10.57 15.33 -16.72
CA GLN A 158 -10.14 14.41 -17.78
C GLN A 158 -10.33 12.95 -17.38
N ASP A 159 -9.90 12.57 -16.17
CA ASP A 159 -10.01 11.20 -15.66
C ASP A 159 -11.49 10.78 -15.50
N VAL A 160 -12.34 11.67 -14.98
CA VAL A 160 -13.78 11.44 -14.91
C VAL A 160 -14.41 11.33 -16.31
N GLN A 161 -13.95 12.10 -17.31
CA GLN A 161 -14.41 11.89 -18.69
C GLN A 161 -14.00 10.52 -19.23
N ILE A 162 -12.75 10.09 -19.02
CA ILE A 162 -12.28 8.76 -19.46
C ILE A 162 -13.12 7.65 -18.83
N LEU A 163 -13.33 7.71 -17.51
CA LEU A 163 -14.16 6.75 -16.77
C LEU A 163 -15.63 6.77 -17.22
N ARG A 164 -16.21 7.96 -17.44
CA ARG A 164 -17.58 8.13 -17.96
C ARG A 164 -17.76 7.46 -19.33
N HIS A 165 -16.80 7.61 -20.24
CA HIS A 165 -16.83 6.95 -21.55
C HIS A 165 -16.78 5.43 -21.38
N PHE A 166 -15.82 4.93 -20.57
CA PHE A 166 -15.69 3.50 -20.29
C PHE A 166 -16.96 2.89 -19.66
N VAL A 167 -17.56 3.55 -18.66
CA VAL A 167 -18.78 3.07 -17.99
C VAL A 167 -19.95 3.04 -18.98
N ARG A 168 -20.14 4.09 -19.78
CA ARG A 168 -21.19 4.16 -20.81
C ARG A 168 -21.08 3.03 -21.84
N ASP A 169 -19.87 2.74 -22.30
CA ASP A 169 -19.64 1.86 -23.44
C ASP A 169 -19.51 0.38 -23.04
N HIS A 170 -19.12 0.09 -21.79
CA HIS A 170 -18.81 -1.28 -21.35
C HIS A 170 -19.59 -1.75 -20.10
N LEU A 171 -20.23 -0.86 -19.34
CA LEU A 171 -20.96 -1.19 -18.11
C LEU A 171 -22.41 -0.66 -18.16
N PRO A 172 -23.26 -1.13 -19.09
CA PRO A 172 -24.62 -0.59 -19.33
C PRO A 172 -25.60 -0.77 -18.16
N GLY A 173 -25.23 -1.51 -17.11
CA GLY A 173 -25.98 -1.59 -15.85
C GLY A 173 -25.66 -0.47 -14.85
N LEU A 174 -24.71 0.41 -15.15
CA LEU A 174 -24.31 1.56 -14.31
C LEU A 174 -24.70 2.88 -14.97
N ARG A 175 -24.77 3.95 -14.16
CA ARG A 175 -24.84 5.33 -14.66
C ARG A 175 -23.42 5.81 -14.98
N PRO A 176 -23.18 6.50 -16.12
CA PRO A 176 -21.86 7.03 -16.47
C PRO A 176 -21.36 8.14 -15.54
N GLU A 177 -22.25 8.84 -14.86
CA GLU A 177 -21.95 9.87 -13.87
C GLU A 177 -21.61 9.25 -12.49
N PRO A 178 -20.46 9.54 -11.87
CA PRO A 178 -20.11 9.01 -10.56
C PRO A 178 -20.88 9.70 -9.43
N ASP A 179 -21.59 8.93 -8.59
CA ASP A 179 -22.27 9.44 -7.39
C ASP A 179 -21.29 9.89 -6.28
N ILE A 180 -20.11 9.26 -6.20
CA ILE A 180 -19.05 9.56 -5.22
C ILE A 180 -17.69 9.52 -5.94
N MET A 181 -16.82 10.49 -5.62
CA MET A 181 -15.43 10.52 -6.07
C MET A 181 -14.50 10.56 -4.85
N GLU A 182 -13.62 9.57 -4.72
CA GLU A 182 -12.54 9.54 -3.73
C GLU A 182 -11.18 9.57 -4.41
N ARG A 183 -10.21 10.28 -3.82
CA ARG A 183 -8.83 10.37 -4.35
C ARG A 183 -7.84 9.58 -3.51
N CYS A 184 -6.96 8.85 -4.19
CA CYS A 184 -5.92 8.02 -3.61
C CYS A 184 -4.54 8.53 -4.04
N MET A 185 -3.50 8.30 -3.23
CA MET A 185 -2.15 8.80 -3.49
C MET A 185 -1.11 7.71 -3.26
N TYR A 186 -0.13 7.61 -4.17
CA TYR A 186 0.98 6.67 -4.09
C TYR A 186 2.31 7.40 -3.91
N THR A 187 2.99 7.17 -2.79
CA THR A 187 4.41 7.52 -2.64
C THR A 187 5.26 6.44 -3.31
N ASN A 188 5.62 6.68 -4.57
CA ASN A 188 6.43 5.78 -5.39
C ASN A 188 7.92 6.13 -5.29
N THR A 189 8.76 5.13 -5.09
CA THR A 189 10.22 5.24 -5.35
C THR A 189 10.51 5.04 -6.84
N PRO A 190 11.70 5.46 -7.33
CA PRO A 190 12.10 5.23 -8.73
C PRO A 190 12.09 3.74 -9.12
N ASP A 191 12.51 2.86 -8.20
CA ASP A 191 12.59 1.40 -8.39
C ASP A 191 11.35 0.63 -7.90
N LYS A 192 10.32 1.33 -7.38
CA LYS A 192 9.12 0.76 -6.76
C LYS A 192 9.39 -0.15 -5.53
N HIS A 193 10.59 -0.11 -4.97
CA HIS A 193 10.95 -0.80 -3.72
C HIS A 193 10.85 0.12 -2.50
N PHE A 194 10.60 -0.45 -1.33
CA PHE A 194 10.38 0.34 -0.11
C PHE A 194 11.66 1.05 0.36
N ILE A 195 11.50 2.00 1.27
CA ILE A 195 12.57 2.54 2.10
C ILE A 195 12.34 2.02 3.51
N LEU A 196 13.27 1.20 4.01
CA LEU A 196 13.28 0.62 5.36
C LEU A 196 14.69 0.77 5.94
N ASP A 197 14.94 1.89 6.61
CA ASP A 197 16.31 2.30 6.93
C ASP A 197 16.37 3.26 8.14
N CYS A 198 17.56 3.51 8.66
CA CYS A 198 17.78 4.55 9.68
C CYS A 198 18.14 5.89 9.02
N HIS A 199 17.78 7.01 9.64
CA HIS A 199 18.13 8.34 9.13
C HIS A 199 19.66 8.55 9.16
N PRO A 200 20.32 8.99 8.07
CA PRO A 200 21.78 8.98 7.94
C PRO A 200 22.53 9.87 8.94
N LYS A 201 21.84 10.83 9.56
CA LYS A 201 22.38 11.76 10.57
C LYS A 201 21.87 11.49 12.00
N TYR A 202 20.78 10.74 12.16
CA TYR A 202 20.03 10.63 13.42
C TYR A 202 19.73 9.16 13.70
N ASP A 203 20.56 8.53 14.54
CA ASP A 203 20.52 7.08 14.82
C ASP A 203 19.29 6.64 15.64
N ASN A 204 18.52 7.60 16.14
CA ASN A 204 17.25 7.44 16.83
C ASN A 204 16.02 7.58 15.92
N ILE A 205 16.20 7.81 14.62
CA ILE A 205 15.10 7.93 13.63
C ILE A 205 15.17 6.75 12.66
N VAL A 206 14.07 6.01 12.55
CA VAL A 206 13.85 4.94 11.58
C VAL A 206 12.78 5.37 10.59
N ILE A 207 12.98 5.05 9.32
CA ILE A 207 12.16 5.50 8.19
C ILE A 207 11.55 4.28 7.52
N GLY A 208 10.21 4.25 7.46
CA GLY A 208 9.41 3.35 6.63
C GLY A 208 8.62 4.17 5.61
N ALA A 209 9.03 4.17 4.35
CA ALA A 209 8.45 5.02 3.31
C ALA A 209 8.49 4.36 1.91
N GLY A 210 7.94 5.04 0.89
CA GLY A 210 8.09 4.62 -0.51
C GLY A 210 7.35 3.33 -0.88
N PHE A 211 6.21 3.05 -0.22
CA PHE A 211 5.50 1.77 -0.33
C PHE A 211 4.85 1.47 -1.69
N SER A 212 4.96 2.39 -2.66
CA SER A 212 4.77 2.15 -4.10
C SER A 212 3.50 1.37 -4.48
N GLY A 213 2.39 1.70 -3.83
CA GLY A 213 1.06 1.10 -4.05
C GLY A 213 0.88 -0.34 -3.54
N HIS A 214 1.93 -1.03 -3.07
CA HIS A 214 1.87 -2.49 -2.82
C HIS A 214 2.17 -2.94 -1.39
N GLY A 215 2.60 -2.03 -0.50
CA GLY A 215 3.04 -2.33 0.86
C GLY A 215 2.02 -2.85 1.87
N PHE A 216 0.70 -2.72 1.64
CA PHE A 216 -0.32 -3.15 2.63
C PHE A 216 -0.16 -4.62 3.03
N LYS A 217 0.01 -5.52 2.06
CA LYS A 217 0.09 -6.96 2.29
C LYS A 217 1.36 -7.38 3.07
N LEU A 218 2.41 -6.58 2.97
CA LEU A 218 3.70 -6.76 3.63
C LEU A 218 3.79 -6.05 4.99
N ALA A 219 2.74 -5.35 5.41
CA ALA A 219 2.75 -4.55 6.62
C ALA A 219 3.12 -5.30 7.92
N PRO A 220 2.75 -6.59 8.12
CA PRO A 220 3.19 -7.33 9.30
C PRO A 220 4.72 -7.45 9.40
N VAL A 221 5.42 -7.75 8.30
CA VAL A 221 6.88 -7.88 8.26
C VAL A 221 7.58 -6.52 8.20
N VAL A 222 7.01 -5.54 7.49
CA VAL A 222 7.52 -4.16 7.52
C VAL A 222 7.49 -3.61 8.94
N GLY A 223 6.39 -3.76 9.67
CA GLY A 223 6.29 -3.33 11.06
C GLY A 223 7.29 -4.04 11.99
N LYS A 224 7.57 -5.32 11.73
CA LYS A 224 8.62 -6.08 12.44
C LYS A 224 10.01 -5.50 12.17
N ILE A 225 10.35 -5.23 10.91
CA ILE A 225 11.64 -4.64 10.51
C ILE A 225 11.82 -3.25 11.12
N LEU A 226 10.77 -2.41 11.12
CA LEU A 226 10.81 -1.08 11.74
C LEU A 226 10.97 -1.17 13.26
N TYR A 227 10.32 -2.16 13.91
CA TYR A 227 10.57 -2.51 15.32
C TYR A 227 12.05 -2.91 15.54
N GLU A 228 12.59 -3.86 14.78
CA GLU A 228 13.97 -4.36 14.90
C GLU A 228 14.99 -3.21 14.78
N LEU A 229 14.85 -2.39 13.73
CA LEU A 229 15.68 -1.20 13.52
C LEU A 229 15.58 -0.21 14.68
N SER A 230 14.37 0.09 15.17
CA SER A 230 14.17 1.06 16.26
C SER A 230 14.78 0.60 17.58
N MET A 231 14.79 -0.71 17.83
CA MET A 231 15.39 -1.33 19.01
C MET A 231 16.88 -1.68 18.83
N LYS A 232 17.47 -1.32 17.67
CA LYS A 232 18.86 -1.64 17.29
C LYS A 232 19.17 -3.15 17.34
N VAL A 233 18.17 -3.97 17.04
CA VAL A 233 18.27 -5.42 16.88
C VAL A 233 18.69 -5.73 15.43
N ALA A 234 19.41 -6.83 15.22
CA ALA A 234 19.75 -7.28 13.87
C ALA A 234 18.45 -7.60 13.09
N PRO A 235 18.22 -7.00 11.90
CA PRO A 235 17.00 -7.26 11.13
C PRO A 235 16.87 -8.72 10.71
N SER A 236 15.64 -9.26 10.74
CA SER A 236 15.33 -10.63 10.30
C SER A 236 15.51 -10.85 8.79
N TYR A 237 15.61 -9.78 8.00
CA TYR A 237 15.69 -9.81 6.54
C TYR A 237 16.87 -8.99 6.04
N ASP A 238 17.42 -9.37 4.88
CA ASP A 238 18.36 -8.50 4.17
C ASP A 238 17.63 -7.21 3.74
N LEU A 239 18.18 -6.07 4.19
CA LEU A 239 17.65 -4.75 3.90
C LEU A 239 18.36 -4.03 2.75
N ALA A 240 19.35 -4.65 2.08
CA ALA A 240 20.06 -4.04 0.95
C ALA A 240 19.11 -3.49 -0.14
N PRO A 241 18.00 -4.17 -0.53
CA PRO A 241 17.02 -3.62 -1.48
C PRO A 241 16.23 -2.39 -0.96
N PHE A 242 16.25 -2.13 0.34
CA PHE A 242 15.43 -1.10 1.00
C PHE A 242 16.23 0.05 1.61
N ARG A 243 17.56 0.00 1.62
CA ARG A 243 18.40 1.11 2.10
C ARG A 243 18.21 2.34 1.22
N MET A 244 18.29 3.53 1.82
CA MET A 244 18.27 4.81 1.08
C MET A 244 19.53 4.98 0.24
N SER A 245 20.66 4.42 0.69
CA SER A 245 21.95 4.50 0.00
C SER A 245 21.97 3.89 -1.40
N ARG A 246 21.02 3.02 -1.76
CA ARG A 246 20.89 2.47 -3.12
C ARG A 246 20.62 3.55 -4.18
N PHE A 247 20.08 4.70 -3.78
CA PHE A 247 19.86 5.86 -4.65
C PHE A 247 21.02 6.86 -4.64
N SER A 248 22.10 6.63 -3.90
CA SER A 248 23.22 7.59 -3.78
C SER A 248 24.00 7.84 -5.08
N THR A 249 23.82 6.98 -6.09
CA THR A 249 24.34 7.14 -7.46
C THR A 249 23.37 7.86 -8.39
N LEU A 250 22.09 8.02 -8.02
CA LEU A 250 21.15 8.87 -8.75
C LEU A 250 21.47 10.33 -8.41
N SER A 251 21.78 11.14 -9.43
CA SER A 251 22.07 12.56 -9.22
C SER A 251 20.89 13.28 -8.55
N LYS A 252 21.17 14.36 -7.81
CA LYS A 252 20.20 15.18 -7.06
C LYS A 252 19.07 15.85 -7.89
N ALA A 253 18.90 15.48 -9.16
CA ALA A 253 17.93 16.06 -10.06
C ALA A 253 16.57 15.32 -10.08
N HIS A 254 16.42 14.19 -9.40
CA HIS A 254 15.23 13.30 -9.49
C HIS A 254 14.68 12.86 -8.11
N LEU A 255 14.73 13.74 -7.10
CA LEU A 255 14.02 13.63 -5.81
C LEU A 255 13.19 14.88 -5.58
#